data_AF-A0A8J3ERE5-F1
#
_entry.id   AF-A0A8J3ERE5-F1
#
_cell.length_a   1.000
_cell.length_b   1.000
_cell.length_c   1.000
_cell.angle_alpha   90.00
_cell.angle_beta   90.00
_cell.angle_gamma   90.00
#
_symmetry.space_group_name_H-M   'P 1'
#
loop_
_entity.id
_entity.type
_entity.pdbx_description
1 polymer ?
#
loop_
_entity_poly.entity_id
_entity_poly.type
_entity_poly.pdbx_seq_one_letter_code
_entity_poly.pdbx_strand_id
1 'polypeptide(L)' 'MVRIATNALKSRSALKTATYGIMHLTVAFLVAYALTGSVAIALSIGLIEPFVQTIFYNIHETLWSKAGEPRKPHNHGLAA' A
#
# COMPACT_ATOMS: atom_id res chain seq x y z
N MET A 1 -7.29 20.97 -16.60
CA MET A 1 -7.10 19.58 -16.13
C MET A 1 -6.16 18.76 -17.03
N VAL A 2 -5.16 19.38 -17.69
CA VAL A 2 -4.26 18.70 -18.67
C VAL A 2 -2.81 18.60 -18.16
N ARG A 3 -2.50 19.14 -16.96
CA ARG A 3 -1.14 19.20 -16.39
C ARG A 3 -0.80 18.09 -15.37
N ILE A 4 -1.76 17.22 -15.02
CA ILE A 4 -1.55 16.15 -14.04
C ILE A 4 -0.86 14.93 -14.70
N ALA A 5 -1.01 14.75 -16.02
CA ALA A 5 -0.38 13.66 -16.75
C ALA A 5 1.10 13.92 -17.13
N THR A 6 1.54 15.17 -17.17
CA THR A 6 2.88 15.52 -17.70
C THR A 6 4.03 15.35 -16.71
N ASN A 7 3.78 15.30 -15.39
CA ASN A 7 4.84 15.20 -14.37
C ASN A 7 4.96 13.82 -13.70
N ALA A 8 4.05 12.88 -13.99
CA ALA A 8 4.17 11.49 -13.54
C ALA A 8 5.37 10.77 -14.22
N LEU A 9 5.95 11.36 -15.27
CA LEU A 9 7.01 10.81 -16.11
C LEU A 9 8.38 11.46 -15.92
N LYS A 10 8.64 12.18 -14.82
CA LYS A 10 10.02 12.57 -14.48
C LYS A 10 10.78 11.39 -13.86
N SER A 11 10.96 10.34 -14.67
CA SER A 11 11.83 9.14 -14.67
C SER A 11 12.43 8.58 -13.36
N ARG A 12 12.67 9.36 -12.31
CA ARG A 12 13.22 8.89 -11.03
C ARG A 12 12.18 8.29 -10.08
N SER A 13 10.97 8.86 -9.97
CA SER A 13 9.98 8.38 -9.00
C SER A 13 9.33 7.06 -9.42
N ALA A 14 8.89 6.94 -10.68
CA ALA A 14 8.35 5.69 -11.20
C ALA A 14 9.40 4.56 -11.20
N LEU A 15 10.64 4.88 -11.58
CA LEU A 15 11.75 3.93 -11.52
C LEU A 15 12.08 3.53 -10.08
N LYS A 16 12.03 4.45 -9.11
CA LYS A 16 12.22 4.14 -7.69
C LYS A 16 11.14 3.17 -7.19
N THR A 17 9.87 3.40 -7.54
CA THR A 17 8.77 2.50 -7.19
C THR A 17 8.93 1.14 -7.85
N ALA A 18 9.31 1.10 -9.13
CA ALA A 18 9.55 -0.16 -9.85
C ALA A 18 10.73 -0.94 -9.24
N THR A 19 11.87 -0.30 -9.00
CA THR A 19 13.05 -0.94 -8.38
C THR A 19 12.74 -1.43 -6.98
N TYR A 20 11.97 -0.67 -6.19
CA TYR A 20 11.52 -1.10 -4.88
C TYR A 20 10.61 -2.33 -4.96
N GLY A 21 9.65 -2.35 -5.89
CA GLY A 21 8.77 -3.51 -6.12
C GLY A 21 9.52 -4.76 -6.56
N ILE A 22 10.51 -4.61 -7.46
CA ILE A 22 11.37 -5.72 -7.91
C ILE A 22 12.20 -6.27 -6.75
N MET A 23 12.80 -5.39 -5.94
CA MET A 23 13.56 -5.79 -4.76
C MET A 23 12.68 -6.57 -3.78
N HIS A 24 11.47 -6.07 -3.49
CA HIS A 24 10.51 -6.74 -2.60
C HIS A 24 10.14 -8.14 -3.12
N LEU A 25 9.75 -8.26 -4.39
CA LEU A 25 9.39 -9.53 -4.99
C LEU A 25 10.57 -10.52 -4.98
N THR A 26 11.79 -10.04 -5.21
CA THR A 26 13.01 -10.86 -5.18
C THR A 26 13.27 -11.41 -3.78
N VAL A 27 13.22 -10.54 -2.76
CA VAL A 27 13.45 -10.95 -1.37
C VAL A 27 12.34 -11.91 -0.90
N ALA A 28 11.07 -11.60 -1.17
CA ALA A 28 9.95 -12.46 -0.83
C ALA A 28 10.06 -13.84 -1.50
N PHE A 29 10.39 -13.88 -2.79
CA PHE A 29 10.63 -15.11 -3.52
C PHE A 29 11.79 -15.92 -2.93
N LEU A 30 12.93 -15.30 -2.66
CA LEU A 30 14.12 -15.97 -2.12
C LEU A 30 13.85 -16.56 -0.74
N VAL A 31 13.21 -15.80 0.16
CA VAL A 31 12.84 -16.28 1.50
C VAL A 31 11.85 -17.43 1.40
N ALA A 32 10.79 -17.28 0.61
CA ALA A 32 9.79 -18.34 0.44
C ALA A 32 10.39 -19.59 -0.19
N TYR A 33 11.25 -19.46 -1.20
CA TYR A 33 11.94 -20.58 -1.84
C TYR A 33 12.93 -21.25 -0.89
N ALA A 34 13.70 -20.48 -0.10
CA ALA A 34 14.62 -21.04 0.90
C ALA A 34 13.88 -21.86 1.96
N LEU A 35 12.68 -21.45 2.35
CA LEU A 35 11.87 -22.14 3.36
C LEU A 35 11.10 -23.35 2.80
N THR A 36 10.61 -23.26 1.56
CA THR A 36 9.70 -24.28 1.00
C THR A 36 10.36 -25.20 -0.02
N GLY A 37 11.49 -24.80 -0.61
CA GLY A 37 12.11 -25.48 -1.76
C GLY A 37 11.27 -25.45 -3.04
N SER A 38 10.14 -24.74 -3.07
CA SER A 38 9.17 -24.77 -4.18
C SER A 38 8.98 -23.41 -4.82
N VAL A 39 9.32 -23.32 -6.10
CA VAL A 39 9.14 -22.12 -6.92
C VAL A 39 7.67 -21.71 -7.02
N ALA A 40 6.76 -22.68 -7.10
CA ALA A 40 5.32 -22.41 -7.21
C ALA A 40 4.75 -21.73 -5.96
N ILE A 41 5.20 -22.16 -4.77
CA ILE A 41 4.79 -21.56 -3.51
C ILE A 41 5.39 -20.16 -3.36
N ALA A 42 6.66 -19.99 -3.72
CA ALA A 42 7.33 -18.69 -3.67
C ALA A 42 6.67 -17.62 -4.56
N LEU A 43 6.30 -17.99 -5.79
CA LEU A 43 5.56 -17.07 -6.69
C LEU A 43 4.16 -16.76 -6.16
N SER A 44 3.48 -17.75 -5.58
CA SER A 44 2.15 -17.57 -5.00
C SER A 44 2.20 -16.59 -3.83
N ILE A 45 3.17 -16.74 -2.92
CA ILE A 45 3.36 -15.84 -1.77
C ILE A 45 3.65 -14.41 -2.23
N GLY A 46 4.55 -14.22 -3.20
CA GLY A 46 4.91 -12.89 -3.72
C GLY A 46 3.75 -12.10 -4.33
N LEU A 47 2.68 -12.78 -4.78
CA LEU A 47 1.47 -12.15 -5.31
C LEU A 47 0.35 -12.03 -4.26
N ILE A 48 0.21 -13.03 -3.40
CA ILE A 48 -0.84 -13.08 -2.38
C ILE A 48 -0.57 -12.05 -1.28
N GLU A 49 0.70 -11.86 -0.89
CA GLU A 49 1.10 -10.92 0.15
C GLU A 49 0.54 -9.50 -0.09
N PRO A 50 0.80 -8.81 -1.22
CA PRO A 50 0.28 -7.46 -1.44
C PRO A 50 -1.26 -7.41 -1.54
N PHE A 51 -1.90 -8.49 -2.01
CA PHE A 51 -3.35 -8.57 -2.06
C PHE A 51 -3.96 -8.62 -0.66
N VAL A 52 -3.45 -9.52 0.20
CA VAL A 52 -3.88 -9.64 1.59
C VAL A 52 -3.55 -8.35 2.35
N GLN A 53 -2.38 -7.76 2.13
CA GLN A 53 -2.00 -6.50 2.75
C GLN A 53 -2.97 -5.36 2.41
N THR A 54 -3.44 -5.29 1.17
CA THR A 54 -4.45 -4.29 0.76
C THR A 54 -5.78 -4.50 1.48
N ILE A 55 -6.25 -5.76 1.59
CA ILE A 55 -7.49 -6.09 2.31
C ILE A 55 -7.39 -5.72 3.78
N PHE A 56 -6.31 -6.14 4.44
CA PHE A 56 -6.09 -5.86 5.85
C PHE A 56 -5.91 -4.37 6.13
N TYR A 57 -5.24 -3.63 5.25
CA TYR A 57 -5.13 -2.17 5.36
C TYR A 57 -6.51 -1.50 5.36
N ASN A 58 -7.41 -1.89 4.45
CA ASN A 58 -8.76 -1.34 4.40
C ASN A 58 -9.58 -1.66 5.66
N ILE A 59 -9.45 -2.88 6.19
CA ILE A 59 -10.10 -3.26 7.45
C ILE A 59 -9.52 -2.45 8.62
N HIS A 60 -8.19 -2.36 8.71
CA HIS A 60 -7.50 -1.60 9.74
C HIS A 60 -7.94 -0.13 9.75
N GLU A 61 -7.98 0.50 8.58
CA GLU A 61 -8.44 1.89 8.43
C GLU A 61 -9.90 2.06 8.88
N THR A 62 -10.77 1.13 8.49
CA THR A 62 -12.19 1.18 8.87
C THR A 62 -12.37 1.02 10.38
N LEU A 63 -11.61 0.14 11.01
CA LEU A 63 -11.64 -0.09 12.46
C LEU A 63 -11.07 1.12 13.21
N TRP A 64 -9.97 1.70 12.72
CA TRP A 64 -9.31 2.84 13.34
C TRP A 64 -10.12 4.13 13.21
N SER A 65 -10.68 4.41 12.02
CA SER A 65 -11.58 5.53 11.78
C SER A 65 -12.80 5.49 12.72
N LYS A 66 -13.39 4.30 12.94
CA LYS A 66 -14.50 4.13 13.89
C LYS A 66 -14.11 4.32 15.35
N ALA A 67 -12.85 4.07 15.70
CA ALA A 67 -12.34 4.23 17.06
C ALA A 67 -11.86 5.67 17.35
N GLY A 68 -11.67 6.51 16.32
CA GLY A 68 -10.82 7.69 16.40
C GLY A 68 -11.42 9.05 16.02
N GLU A 69 -12.71 9.18 15.72
CA GLU A 69 -13.32 10.52 15.56
C GLU A 69 -14.00 11.00 16.85
N PRO A 70 -13.30 11.76 17.73
CA PRO A 70 -14.00 12.69 18.59
C PRO A 70 -14.65 13.71 17.66
N ARG A 71 -15.98 13.62 17.50
CA ARG A 71 -16.79 14.63 16.82
C ARG A 71 -16.33 16.01 17.30
N LYS A 72 -15.66 16.78 16.44
CA LYS A 72 -15.46 18.20 16.72
C LYS A 72 -16.87 18.79 16.82
N PRO A 73 -17.27 19.39 17.95
CA PRO A 73 -18.51 20.14 17.99
C PRO A 73 -18.41 21.21 16.91
N HIS A 74 -19.37 21.20 16.00
CA HIS A 74 -19.45 22.20 14.96
C HIS A 74 -20.10 23.43 15.59
N ASN A 75 -19.26 24.37 16.02
CA ASN A 75 -19.68 25.61 16.66
C ASN A 75 -20.33 26.53 15.61
N HIS A 76 -21.56 26.23 15.19
CA HIS A 76 -22.42 27.23 14.57
C HIS A 76 -23.00 28.12 15.66
N GLY A 77 -22.34 29.23 15.97
CA GLY A 77 -22.95 30.28 16.78
C GLY A 77 -21.96 31.14 17.54
N LEU A 78 -22.20 32.46 17.48
CA LEU A 78 -21.61 33.55 18.25
C LEU A 78 -20.29 34.14 17.71
N ALA A 79 -20.40 34.81 16.57
CA ALA A 79 -19.79 36.14 16.42
C ALA A 79 -20.96 37.11 16.17
N ALA A 80 -21.53 37.60 17.27
CA ALA A 80 -22.49 38.69 17.33
C ALA A 80 -21.76 39.97 17.72
#